data_AF-A0A0L0QQ44-F1
#
_entry.id   AF-A0A0L0QQ44-F1
#
_cell.length_a   1.000
_cell.length_b   1.000
_cell.length_c   1.000
_cell.angle_alpha   90.00
_cell.angle_beta   90.00
_cell.angle_gamma   90.00
#
_symmetry.space_group_name_H-M   'P 1'
#
loop_
_entity.id
_entity.type
_entity.pdbx_description
1 polymer ?
#
loop_
_entity_poly.entity_id
_entity_poly.type
_entity_poly.pdbx_seq_one_letter_code
_entity_poly.pdbx_strand_id
1 'polypeptide(L)'
;MNEKQLCPVCGNDGLEEEAFDENGVGSYDSCDCCGFEYGYSESHEVGLGFIVTPKEMLDAAFQLYRKKWIENGAIVAHPEYYSKNFQENGKVKKDILLEQLQRLNLDLDNLEFLMGE
;
A
#
# COMPACT_ATOMS: atom_id res chain seq x y z
N MET A 1 15.87 16.89 -7.56
CA MET A 1 15.15 16.12 -6.53
C MET A 1 13.95 15.55 -7.23
N ASN A 2 13.83 14.23 -7.28
CA ASN A 2 12.68 13.58 -7.90
C ASN A 2 11.45 13.84 -7.03
N GLU A 3 10.29 14.00 -7.67
CA GLU A 3 9.01 14.13 -6.97
C GLU A 3 8.62 12.75 -6.44
N LYS A 4 8.35 12.65 -5.13
CA LYS A 4 7.92 11.38 -4.52
C LYS A 4 6.56 10.96 -5.07
N GLN A 5 6.39 9.67 -5.29
CA GLN A 5 5.19 9.08 -5.88
C GLN A 5 4.24 8.53 -4.83
N LEU A 6 2.95 8.53 -5.17
CA LEU A 6 1.89 8.02 -4.32
C LEU A 6 1.88 6.49 -4.33
N CYS A 7 1.89 5.88 -3.15
CA CYS A 7 1.68 4.45 -2.99
C CYS A 7 0.21 4.08 -3.28
N PRO A 8 -0.11 3.29 -4.33
CA PRO A 8 -1.48 2.87 -4.63
C PRO A 8 -2.11 1.98 -3.56
N VAL A 9 -1.31 1.41 -2.66
CA VAL A 9 -1.79 0.52 -1.60
C VAL A 9 -2.25 1.32 -0.39
N CYS A 10 -1.45 2.23 0.13
CA CYS A 10 -1.78 2.95 1.36
C CYS A 10 -2.08 4.43 1.18
N GLY A 11 -1.68 5.06 0.07
CA GLY A 11 -1.85 6.51 -0.17
C GLY A 11 -0.75 7.39 0.43
N ASN A 12 0.35 6.80 0.91
CA ASN A 12 1.55 7.54 1.30
C ASN A 12 2.32 8.03 0.06
N ASP A 13 2.73 9.30 0.03
CA ASP A 13 3.58 9.90 -1.03
C ASP A 13 5.07 9.75 -0.73
N GLY A 14 5.46 8.50 -0.44
CA GLY A 14 6.82 8.16 -0.01
C GLY A 14 7.71 7.58 -1.10
N LEU A 15 7.14 7.04 -2.18
CA LEU A 15 7.86 6.22 -3.14
C LEU A 15 8.88 7.06 -3.92
N GLU A 16 10.04 6.47 -4.20
CA GLU A 16 11.09 7.11 -4.98
C GLU A 16 10.80 7.02 -6.50
N GLU A 17 10.04 6.00 -6.90
CA GLU A 17 9.65 5.73 -8.29
C GLU A 17 8.15 5.44 -8.40
N GLU A 18 7.60 5.49 -9.63
CA GLU A 18 6.23 5.05 -9.88
C GLU A 18 6.11 3.56 -9.53
N ALA A 19 4.96 3.13 -9.00
CA ALA A 19 4.78 1.75 -8.56
C ALA A 19 4.93 0.73 -9.71
N PHE A 20 4.44 1.09 -10.89
CA PHE A 20 4.50 0.26 -12.11
C PHE A 20 4.70 1.14 -13.33
N ASP A 21 5.37 0.60 -14.34
CA ASP A 21 5.48 1.23 -15.66
C ASP A 21 4.19 1.06 -16.51
N GLU A 22 4.22 1.61 -17.72
CA GLU A 22 3.10 1.52 -18.66
C GLU A 22 2.70 0.08 -19.02
N ASN A 23 3.63 -0.87 -18.91
CA ASN A 23 3.43 -2.28 -19.21
C ASN A 23 2.99 -3.10 -17.99
N GLY A 24 2.92 -2.48 -16.80
CA GLY A 24 2.58 -3.15 -15.55
C GLY A 24 3.77 -3.90 -14.93
N VAL A 25 5.00 -3.51 -15.25
CA VAL A 25 6.20 -4.01 -14.58
C VAL A 25 6.43 -3.20 -13.31
N GLY A 26 6.54 -3.88 -12.16
CA GLY A 26 6.78 -3.23 -10.87
C GLY A 26 8.15 -2.56 -10.78
N SER A 27 8.25 -1.48 -10.01
CA SER A 27 9.50 -0.74 -9.82
C SER A 27 10.50 -1.40 -8.87
N TYR A 28 10.08 -2.44 -8.13
CA TYR A 28 10.86 -3.05 -7.05
C TYR A 28 11.12 -2.09 -5.87
N ASP A 29 10.49 -0.92 -5.86
CA ASP A 29 10.46 -0.04 -4.70
C ASP A 29 9.55 -0.63 -3.61
N SER A 30 9.87 -0.32 -2.35
CA SER A 30 9.08 -0.73 -1.20
C SER A 30 8.50 0.47 -0.47
N CYS A 31 7.22 0.39 -0.12
CA CYS A 31 6.58 1.48 0.59
C CYS A 31 7.01 1.51 2.07
N ASP A 32 7.71 2.56 2.51
CA ASP A 32 8.07 2.75 3.94
C ASP A 32 6.90 2.71 4.91
N CYS A 33 5.70 3.06 4.44
CA CYS A 33 4.47 3.03 5.21
C CYS A 33 3.93 1.59 5.32
N CYS A 34 3.42 1.01 4.21
CA CYS A 34 2.69 -0.25 4.26
C CYS A 34 3.53 -1.50 3.97
N GLY A 35 4.78 -1.35 3.52
CA GLY A 35 5.68 -2.47 3.21
C GLY A 35 5.37 -3.21 1.93
N PHE A 36 4.46 -2.70 1.09
CA PHE A 36 4.22 -3.28 -0.22
C PHE A 36 5.45 -3.07 -1.12
N GLU A 37 5.96 -4.16 -1.67
CA GLU A 37 7.09 -4.20 -2.61
C GLU A 37 6.57 -4.54 -4.01
N TYR A 38 6.68 -3.60 -4.95
CA TYR A 38 6.09 -3.73 -6.28
C TYR A 38 6.90 -4.69 -7.16
N GLY A 39 6.26 -5.69 -7.74
CA GLY A 39 6.90 -6.82 -8.43
C GLY A 39 6.93 -8.10 -7.60
N TYR A 40 6.60 -8.01 -6.31
CA TYR A 40 6.68 -9.12 -5.36
C TYR A 40 5.42 -9.29 -4.51
N SER A 41 4.94 -8.22 -3.88
CA SER A 41 3.84 -8.29 -2.90
C SER A 41 2.48 -8.56 -3.53
N GLU A 42 2.31 -8.23 -4.81
CA GLU A 42 1.14 -8.59 -5.61
C GLU A 42 1.17 -10.05 -6.07
N SER A 43 2.35 -10.69 -6.09
CA SER A 43 2.52 -12.03 -6.65
C SER A 43 1.93 -13.08 -5.70
N HIS A 44 1.04 -13.92 -6.22
CA HIS A 44 0.38 -14.98 -5.45
C HIS A 44 1.05 -16.32 -5.69
N GLU A 45 0.86 -17.29 -4.78
CA GLU A 45 1.41 -18.64 -4.92
C GLU A 45 1.00 -19.29 -6.26
N VAL A 46 1.96 -20.01 -6.84
CA VAL A 46 1.94 -20.65 -8.18
C VAL A 46 0.73 -21.57 -8.43
N GLY A 47 -0.06 -21.90 -7.40
CA GLY A 47 -1.25 -22.75 -7.49
C GLY A 47 -2.33 -22.25 -8.46
N LEU A 48 -2.32 -20.97 -8.83
CA LEU A 48 -3.23 -20.38 -9.84
C LEU A 48 -2.63 -20.34 -11.25
N GLY A 49 -1.40 -20.81 -11.45
CA GLY A 49 -0.72 -20.83 -12.76
C GLY A 49 -0.14 -19.49 -13.22
N PHE A 50 -0.23 -18.44 -12.41
CA PHE A 50 0.39 -17.14 -12.66
C PHE A 50 1.59 -16.96 -11.71
N ILE A 51 2.75 -16.58 -12.26
CA ILE A 51 3.95 -16.25 -11.47
C ILE A 51 3.97 -14.74 -11.16
N VAL A 52 3.43 -13.93 -12.06
CA VAL A 52 3.31 -12.47 -11.95
C VAL A 52 1.84 -12.10 -12.08
N THR A 53 1.36 -11.21 -11.23
CA THR A 53 -0.02 -10.72 -11.28
C THR A 53 -0.22 -9.87 -12.54
N PRO A 54 -1.19 -10.22 -13.42
CA PRO A 54 -1.49 -9.41 -14.60
C PRO A 54 -1.88 -7.98 -14.22
N LYS A 55 -1.55 -7.01 -15.09
CA LYS A 55 -1.83 -5.58 -14.87
C LYS A 55 -3.30 -5.33 -14.51
N GLU A 56 -4.21 -6.05 -15.16
CA GLU A 56 -5.66 -5.95 -14.97
C GLU A 56 -6.12 -6.43 -13.58
N MET A 57 -5.28 -7.14 -12.85
CA MET A 57 -5.57 -7.66 -11.51
C MET A 57 -4.83 -6.92 -10.38
N LEU A 58 -3.99 -5.93 -10.71
CA LEU A 58 -3.20 -5.21 -9.70
C LEU A 58 -4.09 -4.53 -8.65
N ASP A 59 -5.19 -3.90 -9.07
CA ASP A 59 -6.12 -3.25 -8.14
C ASP A 59 -6.70 -4.23 -7.12
N ALA A 60 -7.04 -5.45 -7.55
CA ALA A 60 -7.53 -6.49 -6.65
C ALA A 60 -6.44 -6.94 -5.66
N ALA A 61 -5.20 -7.09 -6.13
CA ALA A 61 -4.06 -7.43 -5.27
C ALA A 61 -3.79 -6.33 -4.23
N PHE A 62 -3.82 -5.05 -4.62
CA PHE A 62 -3.65 -3.92 -3.71
C PHE A 62 -4.76 -3.87 -2.66
N GLN A 63 -6.02 -4.11 -3.05
CA GLN A 63 -7.15 -4.15 -2.12
C GLN A 63 -6.99 -5.27 -1.09
N LEU A 64 -6.59 -6.47 -1.52
CA LEU A 64 -6.37 -7.61 -0.64
C LEU A 64 -5.22 -7.36 0.35
N TYR A 65 -4.11 -6.79 -0.12
CA TYR A 65 -2.99 -6.44 0.77
C TYR A 65 -3.39 -5.33 1.75
N ARG A 66 -3.98 -4.24 1.26
CA ARG A 66 -4.44 -3.11 2.07
C ARG A 66 -5.36 -3.57 3.19
N LYS A 67 -6.34 -4.42 2.87
CA LYS A 67 -7.25 -4.99 3.87
C LYS A 67 -6.48 -5.71 4.99
N LYS A 68 -5.60 -6.65 4.63
CA LYS A 68 -4.79 -7.41 5.61
C LYS A 68 -3.90 -6.48 6.45
N TRP A 69 -3.27 -5.49 5.81
CA TRP A 69 -2.42 -4.52 6.49
C TRP A 69 -3.20 -3.70 7.51
N ILE A 70 -4.41 -3.22 7.15
CA ILE A 70 -5.26 -2.47 8.06
C ILE A 70 -5.81 -3.36 9.19
N GLU A 71 -6.24 -4.59 8.89
CA GLU A 71 -6.68 -5.57 9.91
C GLU A 71 -5.58 -5.89 10.93
N ASN A 72 -4.32 -5.87 10.51
CA ASN A 72 -3.15 -6.02 11.39
C ASN A 72 -2.77 -4.73 12.14
N GLY A 73 -3.56 -3.67 12.01
CA GLY A 73 -3.39 -2.39 12.70
C GLY A 73 -2.47 -1.40 11.99
N ALA A 74 -2.34 -1.48 10.66
CA ALA A 74 -1.57 -0.57 9.83
C ALA A 74 -0.12 -0.37 10.35
N ILE A 75 0.58 -1.49 10.55
CA ILE A 75 1.96 -1.51 11.03
C ILE A 75 2.86 -0.82 10.00
N VAL A 76 3.69 0.10 10.48
CA VAL A 76 4.67 0.80 9.64
C VAL A 76 5.82 -0.15 9.32
N ALA A 77 6.09 -0.35 8.03
CA ALA A 77 7.11 -1.30 7.57
C ALA A 77 8.54 -0.83 7.88
N HIS A 78 8.82 0.45 7.63
CA HIS A 78 10.13 1.05 7.88
C HIS A 78 9.98 2.30 8.77
N PRO A 79 9.77 2.13 10.08
CA PRO A 79 9.57 3.24 11.02
C PRO A 79 10.66 4.30 11.00
N GLU A 80 11.89 3.92 10.64
CA GLU A 80 13.06 4.78 10.52
C GLU A 80 12.99 5.77 9.36
N TYR A 81 12.34 5.39 8.25
CA TYR A 81 12.19 6.22 7.06
C TYR A 81 10.82 6.89 6.97
N TYR A 82 9.79 6.29 7.59
CA TYR A 82 8.47 6.88 7.69
C TYR A 82 8.41 8.04 8.70
N SER A 83 7.64 9.08 8.37
CA SER A 83 7.51 10.29 9.20
C SER A 83 7.14 9.97 10.65
N LYS A 84 7.95 10.42 11.61
CA LYS A 84 7.67 10.23 13.05
C LYS A 84 6.40 10.93 13.52
N ASN A 85 5.96 11.97 12.80
CA ASN A 85 4.70 12.66 13.11
C ASN A 85 3.47 11.85 12.69
N PHE A 86 3.64 10.92 11.74
CA PHE A 86 2.55 10.15 11.13
C PHE A 86 2.33 8.77 11.74
N GLN A 87 3.17 8.40 12.71
CA GLN A 87 3.11 7.11 13.36
C GLN A 87 3.11 7.24 14.88
N GLU A 88 2.53 6.25 15.54
CA GLU A 88 2.54 6.07 16.99
C GLU A 88 2.72 4.58 17.29
N ASN A 89 3.68 4.24 18.15
CA ASN A 89 3.98 2.85 18.54
C ASN A 89 4.21 1.90 17.33
N GLY A 90 4.85 2.39 16.27
CA GLY A 90 5.14 1.59 15.06
C GLY A 90 3.93 1.34 14.16
N LYS A 91 2.84 2.07 14.36
CA LYS A 91 1.62 2.01 13.52
C LYS A 91 1.30 3.38 12.95
N VAL A 92 0.64 3.41 11.79
CA VAL A 92 0.11 4.65 11.24
C VAL A 92 -0.99 5.17 12.17
N LYS A 93 -0.96 6.47 12.51
CA LYS A 93 -2.03 7.09 13.30
C LYS A 93 -3.35 7.04 12.54
N LYS A 94 -4.48 6.90 13.25
CA LYS A 94 -5.80 6.69 12.64
C LYS A 94 -6.22 7.83 11.70
N ASP A 95 -6.02 9.08 12.11
CA ASP A 95 -6.26 10.28 11.31
C ASP A 95 -5.44 10.27 10.02
N ILE A 96 -4.13 10.00 10.14
CA ILE A 96 -3.24 9.93 8.98
C ILE A 96 -3.61 8.78 8.05
N LEU A 97 -3.95 7.61 8.59
CA LEU A 97 -4.39 6.47 7.79
C LEU A 97 -5.62 6.85 6.94
N LEU A 98 -6.61 7.52 7.54
CA LEU A 98 -7.80 7.97 6.81
C LEU A 98 -7.44 8.99 5.72
N GLU A 99 -6.59 9.97 6.02
CA GLU A 99 -6.11 10.95 5.03
C GLU A 99 -5.40 10.27 3.86
N GLN A 100 -4.52 9.29 4.13
CA GLN A 100 -3.82 8.56 3.08
C GLN A 100 -4.80 7.77 2.20
N LEU A 101 -5.76 7.06 2.80
CA LEU A 101 -6.76 6.29 2.04
C LEU A 101 -7.69 7.17 1.20
N GLN A 102 -8.03 8.38 1.64
CA GLN A 102 -8.83 9.33 0.86
C GLN A 102 -8.12 9.75 -0.44
N ARG A 103 -6.78 9.81 -0.44
CA ARG A 103 -6.00 10.15 -1.64
C ARG A 103 -6.10 9.11 -2.74
N LEU A 104 -6.52 7.89 -2.42
CA LEU A 104 -6.67 6.79 -3.36
C LEU A 104 -8.03 6.80 -4.09
N ASN A 105 -8.90 7.77 -3.81
CA ASN A 105 -10.25 7.86 -4.37
C ASN A 105 -11.07 6.56 -4.15
N LEU A 106 -10.86 5.92 -2.98
CA LEU A 106 -11.59 4.72 -2.56
C LEU A 106 -12.94 5.11 -1.96
N ASP A 107 -13.94 4.26 -2.17
CA ASP A 107 -15.19 4.32 -1.42
C ASP A 107 -14.95 3.78 -0.01
N LEU A 108 -14.66 4.68 0.94
CA LEU A 108 -14.31 4.32 2.31
C LEU A 108 -15.50 3.74 3.08
N ASP A 109 -16.74 4.00 2.65
CA ASP A 109 -17.94 3.44 3.27
C ASP A 109 -18.00 1.91 3.09
N ASN A 110 -17.34 1.38 2.06
CA ASN A 110 -17.21 -0.07 1.83
C ASN A 110 -16.07 -0.73 2.62
N LEU A 111 -15.27 0.04 3.37
CA LEU A 111 -14.19 -0.48 4.19
C LEU A 111 -14.71 -0.73 5.61
N GLU A 112 -15.60 -1.72 5.75
CA GLU A 112 -16.28 -2.07 7.01
C GLU A 112 -15.32 -2.23 8.21
N PHE A 113 -14.08 -2.64 7.96
CA PHE A 113 -13.04 -2.81 8.97
C PHE A 113 -12.45 -1.49 9.52
N LEU A 114 -12.66 -0.34 8.86
CA LEU A 114 -12.27 0.98 9.38
C LEU A 114 -13.25 1.51 10.44
N MET A 115 -14.46 0.94 10.49
CA MET A 115 -15.54 1.35 11.40
C MET A 115 -15.51 0.60 12.74
N GLY A 116 -14.51 -0.25 12.99
CA GLY A 116 -14.30 -0.92 14.27
C GLY A 116 -13.74 0.02 15.34
N GLU A 117 -14.37 0.00 16.52
CA GLU A 117 -13.99 0.74 17.74
C GLU A 117 -12.72 0.23 18.42
#